data_AF-A0A957FBQ5-F1
#
_entry.id   AF-A0A957FBQ5-F1
#
_cell.length_a   1.000
_cell.length_b   1.000
_cell.length_c   1.000
_cell.angle_alpha   90.00
_cell.angle_beta   90.00
_cell.angle_gamma   90.00
#
_symmetry.space_group_name_H-M   'P 1'
#
loop_
_entity.id
_entity.type
_entity.pdbx_description
1 polymer ?
#
loop_
_entity_poly.entity_id
_entity_poly.type
_entity_poly.pdbx_seq_one_letter_code
_entity_poly.pdbx_strand_id
1 'polypeptide(L)'
;MRIKHHLARMSTYVPLIVLFVLIIAPEWPVFADDSYRIDAIVGLRRFDFLLWETEAILQKAEAVLADEQAYLDETTQQQVVLNYLALMAEIDRLNGEIDAIYIQADMPDADTAAQAHLPVLQAELAQVRDDAAALQPLAEAIVQDQVAWALRQEGFTLLGQTWPPVMMH
;
A
#
# COMPACT_ATOMS: atom_id res chain seq x y z
N MET A 1 49.61 21.90 3.45
CA MET A 1 48.82 23.01 2.86
C MET A 1 47.57 22.52 2.09
N ARG A 2 46.91 21.41 2.52
CA ARG A 2 45.86 20.71 1.73
C ARG A 2 44.43 20.75 2.32
N ILE A 3 44.26 21.27 3.55
CA ILE A 3 42.98 21.27 4.30
C ILE A 3 42.09 22.48 3.95
N LYS A 4 42.69 23.59 3.49
CA LYS A 4 41.95 24.85 3.23
C LYS A 4 40.99 24.79 2.03
N HIS A 5 41.19 23.85 1.09
CA HIS A 5 40.33 23.74 -0.11
C HIS A 5 39.02 23.00 0.14
N HIS A 6 38.94 22.09 1.11
CA HIS A 6 37.69 21.40 1.45
C HIS A 6 36.73 22.29 2.25
N LEU A 7 37.24 23.15 3.15
CA LEU A 7 36.41 24.13 3.87
C LEU A 7 35.76 25.16 2.93
N ALA A 8 36.48 25.61 1.89
CA ALA A 8 35.97 26.60 0.95
C ALA A 8 34.82 26.05 0.08
N ARG A 9 34.85 24.76 -0.28
CA ARG A 9 33.75 24.11 -1.02
C ARG A 9 32.52 23.88 -0.15
N MET A 10 32.69 23.56 1.14
CA MET A 10 31.57 23.38 2.08
C MET A 10 30.78 24.68 2.26
N SER A 11 31.47 25.82 2.29
CA SER A 11 30.85 27.15 2.40
C SER A 11 29.92 27.50 1.23
N THR A 12 30.11 26.91 0.05
CA THR A 12 29.27 27.17 -1.14
C THR A 12 27.89 26.52 -1.01
N TYR A 13 27.78 25.41 -0.29
CA TYR A 13 26.52 24.68 -0.15
C TYR A 13 25.67 25.16 1.02
N VAL A 14 26.26 25.84 2.00
CA VAL A 14 25.54 26.46 3.13
C VAL A 14 24.40 27.37 2.68
N PRO A 15 24.58 28.36 1.77
CA PRO A 15 23.49 29.21 1.33
C PRO A 15 22.42 28.46 0.54
N LEU A 16 22.79 27.41 -0.19
CA LEU A 16 21.86 26.56 -0.94
C LEU A 16 21.00 25.73 0.02
N ILE A 17 21.60 25.17 1.08
CA ILE A 17 20.88 24.46 2.14
C ILE A 17 19.96 25.41 2.90
N VAL A 18 20.44 26.62 3.24
CA VAL A 18 19.60 27.64 3.90
C VAL A 18 18.44 28.06 3.01
N LEU A 19 18.66 28.26 1.70
CA LEU A 19 17.59 28.56 0.75
C LEU A 19 16.58 27.41 0.65
N PHE A 20 17.06 26.18 0.61
CA PHE A 20 16.22 24.99 0.55
C PHE A 20 15.38 24.83 1.82
N VAL A 21 15.98 25.06 3.00
CA VAL A 21 15.27 25.08 4.28
C VAL A 21 14.24 26.20 4.35
N LEU A 22 14.51 27.37 3.76
CA LEU A 22 13.55 28.47 3.70
C LEU A 22 12.38 28.21 2.74
N ILE A 23 12.61 27.45 1.66
CA ILE A 23 11.54 27.04 0.72
C ILE A 23 10.67 25.93 1.33
N ILE A 24 11.26 25.04 2.13
CA ILE A 24 10.55 23.92 2.79
C ILE A 24 9.98 24.33 4.16
N ALA A 25 10.36 25.50 4.68
CA ALA A 25 9.92 25.96 5.99
C ALA A 25 8.38 25.94 6.02
N PRO A 26 7.77 25.13 6.89
CA PRO A 26 6.32 25.02 6.96
C PRO A 26 5.76 26.40 7.32
N GLU A 27 4.77 26.84 6.55
CA GLU A 27 3.99 28.04 6.83
C GLU A 27 3.39 27.85 8.22
N TRP A 28 3.81 28.68 9.19
CA TRP A 28 3.31 28.54 10.56
C TRP A 28 1.79 28.77 10.53
N PRO A 29 0.98 27.77 10.92
CA PRO A 29 -0.46 27.86 10.76
C PRO A 29 -0.98 29.03 11.59
N VAL A 30 -1.72 29.92 10.93
CA VAL A 30 -2.45 30.99 11.60
C VAL A 30 -3.46 30.31 12.53
N PHE A 31 -3.42 30.61 13.83
CA PHE A 31 -4.23 29.97 14.89
C PHE A 31 -5.77 30.10 14.75
N ALA A 32 -6.28 30.53 13.59
CA ALA A 32 -7.68 30.73 13.29
C ALA A 32 -8.19 29.90 12.09
N ASP A 33 -7.40 28.95 11.59
CA ASP A 33 -7.75 28.15 10.42
C ASP A 33 -8.65 26.94 10.76
N ASP A 34 -9.64 26.66 9.90
CA ASP A 34 -10.63 25.59 10.08
C ASP A 34 -9.96 24.19 10.11
N SER A 35 -8.77 24.08 9.52
CA SER A 35 -7.88 22.91 9.61
C SER A 35 -7.56 22.51 11.06
N TYR A 36 -7.41 23.47 11.98
CA TYR A 36 -7.11 23.21 13.40
C TYR A 36 -8.32 22.60 14.14
N ARG A 37 -9.54 22.96 13.72
CA ARG A 37 -10.78 22.38 14.27
C ARG A 37 -11.00 20.97 13.76
N ILE A 38 -10.66 20.70 12.50
CA ILE A 38 -10.69 19.34 11.93
C ILE A 38 -9.63 18.47 12.62
N ASP A 39 -8.41 18.97 12.82
CA ASP A 39 -7.34 18.25 13.55
C ASP A 39 -7.75 17.91 15.00
N ALA A 40 -8.46 18.82 15.67
CA ALA A 40 -8.98 18.57 17.02
C ALA A 40 -10.11 17.51 17.06
N ILE A 41 -10.90 17.38 16.00
CA ILE A 41 -12.00 16.40 15.88
C ILE A 41 -11.47 15.03 15.44
N VAL A 42 -10.51 14.99 14.50
CA VAL A 42 -9.92 13.76 13.97
C VAL A 42 -8.94 13.14 14.98
N GLY A 43 -8.33 13.94 15.85
CA GLY A 43 -7.44 13.47 16.91
C GLY A 43 -6.29 12.61 16.38
N LEU A 44 -5.61 11.88 17.28
CA LEU A 44 -4.43 11.04 17.01
C LEU A 44 -4.63 9.90 15.97
N ARG A 45 -5.73 9.87 15.22
CA ARG A 45 -6.01 8.93 14.11
C ARG A 45 -5.74 9.59 12.76
N ARG A 46 -4.57 10.19 12.61
CA ARG A 46 -4.08 10.58 11.28
C ARG A 46 -3.35 9.40 10.66
N PHE A 47 -3.56 9.18 9.38
CA PHE A 47 -2.77 8.23 8.61
C PHE A 47 -1.31 8.68 8.66
N ASP A 48 -0.42 7.82 9.16
CA ASP A 48 1.00 8.14 9.26
C ASP A 48 1.65 7.87 7.91
N PHE A 49 1.64 8.90 7.06
CA PHE A 49 2.24 8.84 5.73
C PHE A 49 3.72 8.52 5.79
N LEU A 50 4.46 8.98 6.80
CA LEU A 50 5.88 8.72 6.88
C LEU A 50 6.16 7.27 7.25
N LEU A 51 5.44 6.74 8.25
CA LEU A 51 5.57 5.32 8.61
C LEU A 51 5.17 4.43 7.43
N TRP A 52 4.02 4.68 6.81
CA TRP A 52 3.56 3.93 5.65
C TRP A 52 4.51 4.03 4.45
N GLU A 53 5.00 5.23 4.11
CA GLU A 53 5.97 5.40 3.02
C GLU A 53 7.29 4.70 3.31
N THR A 54 7.78 4.76 4.56
CA THR A 54 9.02 4.07 4.93
C THR A 54 8.85 2.55 4.88
N GLU A 55 7.74 2.02 5.37
CA GLU A 55 7.40 0.59 5.25
C GLU A 55 7.29 0.17 3.79
N ALA A 56 6.61 0.96 2.95
CA ALA A 56 6.48 0.68 1.52
C ALA A 56 7.84 0.69 0.79
N ILE A 57 8.73 1.64 1.11
CA ILE A 57 10.08 1.70 0.53
C ILE A 57 10.93 0.50 0.99
N LEU A 58 10.85 0.11 2.26
CA LEU A 58 11.56 -1.06 2.78
C LEU A 58 11.06 -2.35 2.14
N GLN A 59 9.75 -2.54 2.04
CA GLN A 59 9.14 -3.70 1.37
C GLN A 59 9.56 -3.77 -0.10
N LYS A 60 9.62 -2.63 -0.79
CA LYS A 60 10.14 -2.56 -2.18
C LYS A 60 11.62 -2.91 -2.28
N ALA A 61 12.45 -2.46 -1.34
CA ALA A 61 13.88 -2.75 -1.34
C ALA A 61 14.13 -4.25 -1.09
N GLU A 62 13.36 -4.87 -0.20
CA GLU A 62 13.40 -6.31 0.05
C GLU A 62 12.92 -7.10 -1.17
N ALA A 63 11.83 -6.70 -1.82
CA ALA A 63 11.32 -7.36 -3.01
C ALA A 63 12.28 -7.33 -4.21
N VAL A 64 13.05 -6.24 -4.38
CA VAL A 64 14.09 -6.13 -5.43
C VAL A 64 15.30 -7.03 -5.13
N LEU A 65 15.57 -7.32 -3.86
CA LEU A 65 16.68 -8.19 -3.44
C LEU A 65 16.25 -9.67 -3.36
N ALA A 66 14.98 -9.93 -3.11
CA ALA A 66 14.38 -11.25 -3.01
C ALA A 66 13.96 -11.82 -4.38
N ASP A 67 14.85 -11.73 -5.38
CA ASP A 67 14.80 -12.41 -6.69
C ASP A 67 14.92 -13.95 -6.52
N GLU A 68 14.17 -14.50 -5.57
CA GLU A 68 14.21 -15.86 -5.05
C GLU A 68 12.88 -16.59 -5.33
N GLN A 69 12.01 -15.98 -6.14
CA GLN A 69 10.77 -16.59 -6.66
C GLN A 69 11.02 -17.59 -7.79
N ALA A 70 12.28 -17.74 -8.23
CA ALA A 70 12.72 -18.68 -9.27
C ALA A 70 12.52 -20.17 -8.94
N TYR A 71 11.89 -20.52 -7.82
CA TYR A 71 11.74 -21.90 -7.33
C TYR A 71 10.33 -22.48 -7.34
N LEU A 72 9.28 -21.73 -7.71
CA LEU A 72 7.92 -22.27 -7.85
C LEU A 72 7.65 -22.70 -9.30
N ASP A 73 7.11 -23.90 -9.48
CA ASP A 73 6.62 -24.37 -10.78
C ASP A 73 5.46 -23.48 -11.27
N GLU A 74 5.34 -23.29 -12.58
CA GLU A 74 4.35 -22.39 -13.21
C GLU A 74 2.92 -22.72 -12.76
N THR A 75 2.62 -24.01 -12.58
CA THR A 75 1.31 -24.47 -12.09
C THR A 75 1.02 -24.03 -10.66
N THR A 76 2.07 -23.93 -9.82
CA THR A 76 1.95 -23.51 -8.42
C THR A 76 1.77 -22.00 -8.35
N GLN A 77 2.50 -21.25 -9.18
CA GLN A 77 2.33 -19.80 -9.29
C GLN A 77 0.89 -19.44 -9.72
N GLN A 78 0.36 -20.14 -10.72
CA GLN A 78 -1.02 -19.96 -11.16
C GLN A 78 -2.01 -20.24 -10.02
N GLN A 79 -1.82 -21.33 -9.26
CA GLN A 79 -2.70 -21.67 -8.15
C GLN A 79 -2.67 -20.62 -7.04
N VAL A 80 -1.51 -20.06 -6.71
CA VAL A 80 -1.40 -18.98 -5.71
C VAL A 80 -2.23 -17.77 -6.13
N VAL A 81 -2.09 -17.32 -7.38
CA VAL A 81 -2.86 -16.17 -7.89
C VAL A 81 -4.37 -16.47 -7.88
N LEU A 82 -4.77 -17.66 -8.34
CA LEU A 82 -6.18 -18.06 -8.34
C LEU A 82 -6.78 -18.15 -6.93
N ASN A 83 -6.01 -18.66 -5.96
CA ASN A 83 -6.44 -18.73 -4.57
C ASN A 83 -6.61 -17.34 -3.97
N TYR A 84 -5.68 -16.42 -4.24
CA TYR A 84 -5.82 -15.03 -3.82
C TYR A 84 -7.06 -14.36 -4.42
N LEU A 85 -7.31 -14.54 -5.73
CA LEU A 85 -8.51 -14.01 -6.38
C LEU A 85 -9.80 -14.62 -5.81
N ALA A 86 -9.79 -15.89 -5.42
CA ALA A 86 -10.92 -16.52 -4.76
C ALA A 86 -11.21 -15.91 -3.37
N LEU A 87 -10.17 -15.59 -2.59
CA LEU A 87 -10.31 -14.89 -1.31
C LEU A 87 -10.90 -13.49 -1.50
N MET A 88 -10.46 -12.76 -2.53
CA MET A 88 -11.02 -11.44 -2.87
C MET A 88 -12.51 -11.53 -3.24
N ALA A 89 -12.90 -12.52 -4.05
CA ALA A 89 -14.30 -12.74 -4.39
C ALA A 89 -15.16 -13.07 -3.16
N GLU A 90 -14.60 -13.80 -2.20
CA GLU A 90 -15.28 -14.13 -0.95
C GLU A 90 -15.45 -12.91 -0.03
N ILE A 91 -14.43 -12.06 0.05
CA ILE A 91 -14.52 -10.76 0.74
C ILE A 91 -15.66 -9.92 0.16
N ASP A 92 -15.75 -9.83 -1.17
CA ASP A 92 -16.81 -9.07 -1.84
C ASP A 92 -18.20 -9.65 -1.55
N ARG A 93 -18.34 -10.99 -1.57
CA ARG A 93 -19.59 -11.67 -1.21
C ARG A 93 -20.02 -11.32 0.22
N LEU A 94 -19.11 -11.47 1.19
CA LEU A 94 -19.37 -11.22 2.60
C LEU A 94 -19.70 -9.75 2.88
N ASN A 95 -18.99 -8.80 2.26
CA ASN A 95 -19.34 -7.38 2.36
C ASN A 95 -20.74 -7.12 1.82
N GLY A 96 -21.10 -7.71 0.67
CA GLY A 96 -22.43 -7.56 0.09
C GLY A 96 -23.55 -8.07 1.01
N GLU A 97 -23.32 -9.19 1.71
CA GLU A 97 -24.28 -9.73 2.68
C GLU A 97 -24.41 -8.84 3.92
N ILE A 98 -23.28 -8.37 4.46
CA ILE A 98 -23.24 -7.44 5.59
C ILE A 98 -23.97 -6.14 5.24
N ASP A 99 -23.68 -5.56 4.08
CA ASP A 99 -24.30 -4.33 3.60
C ASP A 99 -25.82 -4.51 3.43
N ALA A 100 -26.27 -5.65 2.90
CA ALA A 100 -27.70 -5.94 2.76
C ALA A 100 -28.42 -5.99 4.12
N ILE A 101 -27.79 -6.57 5.14
CA ILE A 101 -28.34 -6.60 6.51
C ILE A 101 -28.42 -5.19 7.09
N TYR A 102 -27.38 -4.37 6.91
CA TYR A 102 -27.40 -2.98 7.37
C TYR A 102 -28.49 -2.15 6.69
N ILE A 103 -28.68 -2.32 5.37
CA ILE A 103 -29.73 -1.63 4.61
C ILE A 103 -31.13 -2.04 5.10
N GLN A 104 -31.34 -3.32 5.45
CA GLN A 104 -32.63 -3.78 5.99
C GLN A 104 -32.88 -3.39 7.44
N ALA A 105 -31.84 -3.13 8.24
CA ALA A 105 -31.97 -2.87 9.67
C ALA A 105 -32.81 -1.62 9.99
N ASP A 106 -32.85 -0.63 9.09
CA ASP A 106 -33.64 0.59 9.24
C ASP A 106 -35.11 0.44 8.74
N MET A 107 -35.48 -0.73 8.22
CA MET A 107 -36.84 -0.98 7.72
C MET A 107 -37.78 -1.48 8.83
N PRO A 108 -39.09 -1.14 8.79
CA PRO A 108 -40.06 -1.55 9.82
C PRO A 108 -40.18 -3.06 10.04
N ASP A 109 -39.92 -3.86 9.00
CA ASP A 109 -39.97 -5.33 9.03
C ASP A 109 -38.56 -5.94 8.99
N ALA A 110 -37.62 -5.34 9.72
CA ALA A 110 -36.23 -5.80 9.75
C ALA A 110 -36.12 -7.27 10.19
N ASP A 111 -35.33 -8.05 9.44
CA ASP A 111 -35.11 -9.46 9.73
C ASP A 111 -34.20 -9.62 10.96
N THR A 112 -34.81 -9.85 12.12
CA THR A 112 -34.11 -10.08 13.39
C THR A 112 -33.17 -11.30 13.36
N ALA A 113 -33.44 -12.32 12.53
CA ALA A 113 -32.57 -13.48 12.40
C ALA A 113 -31.31 -13.10 11.59
N ALA A 114 -31.46 -12.31 10.53
CA ALA A 114 -30.35 -11.78 9.77
C ALA A 114 -29.44 -10.87 10.63
N GLN A 115 -30.03 -10.00 11.46
CA GLN A 115 -29.27 -9.19 12.41
C GLN A 115 -28.51 -10.02 13.45
N ALA A 116 -29.10 -11.11 13.94
CA ALA A 116 -28.44 -12.03 14.85
C ALA A 116 -27.27 -12.79 14.20
N HIS A 117 -27.28 -12.95 12.87
CA HIS A 117 -26.21 -13.60 12.11
C HIS A 117 -25.05 -12.65 11.76
N LEU A 118 -25.26 -11.34 11.81
CA LEU A 118 -24.25 -10.32 11.45
C LEU A 118 -22.87 -10.50 12.14
N PRO A 119 -22.76 -10.82 13.44
CA PRO A 119 -21.45 -11.03 14.07
C PRO A 119 -20.67 -12.21 13.49
N VAL A 120 -21.37 -13.24 12.99
CA VAL A 120 -20.76 -14.41 12.35
C VAL A 120 -20.14 -14.02 11.02
N LEU A 121 -20.90 -13.31 10.18
CA LEU A 121 -20.39 -12.80 8.89
C LEU A 121 -19.19 -11.86 9.07
N GLN A 122 -19.21 -11.01 10.10
CA GLN A 122 -18.08 -10.13 10.41
C GLN A 122 -16.82 -10.88 10.85
N ALA A 123 -16.99 -11.95 11.64
CA ALA A 123 -15.87 -12.81 12.03
C ALA A 123 -15.30 -13.57 10.83
N GLU A 124 -16.16 -14.09 9.95
CA GLU A 124 -15.75 -14.75 8.72
C GLU A 124 -15.02 -13.78 7.78
N LEU A 125 -15.54 -12.57 7.59
CA LEU A 125 -14.90 -11.53 6.79
C LEU A 125 -13.52 -11.16 7.34
N ALA A 126 -13.36 -11.05 8.66
CA ALA A 126 -12.07 -10.79 9.27
C ALA A 126 -11.07 -11.91 8.97
N GLN A 127 -11.49 -13.17 9.09
CA GLN A 127 -10.65 -14.32 8.78
C GLN A 127 -10.23 -14.35 7.31
N VAL A 128 -11.17 -14.18 6.37
CA VAL A 128 -10.85 -14.20 4.93
C VAL A 128 -9.91 -13.04 4.56
N ARG A 129 -10.05 -11.88 5.21
CA ARG A 129 -9.10 -10.77 5.04
C ARG A 129 -7.70 -11.09 5.53
N ASP A 130 -7.57 -11.76 6.66
CA ASP A 130 -6.27 -12.18 7.19
C ASP A 130 -5.61 -13.19 6.24
N ASP A 131 -6.39 -14.15 5.72
CA ASP A 131 -5.92 -15.12 4.73
C ASP A 131 -5.49 -14.43 3.43
N ALA A 132 -6.26 -13.45 2.94
CA ALA A 132 -5.93 -12.68 1.75
C ALA A 132 -4.64 -11.87 1.95
N ALA A 133 -4.49 -11.20 3.11
CA ALA A 133 -3.31 -10.43 3.44
C ALA A 133 -2.04 -11.30 3.53
N ALA A 134 -2.17 -12.55 3.97
CA ALA A 134 -1.06 -13.50 4.00
C ALA A 134 -0.61 -13.93 2.60
N LEU A 135 -1.55 -14.08 1.64
CA LEU A 135 -1.24 -14.48 0.27
C LEU A 135 -0.84 -13.32 -0.64
N GLN A 136 -1.28 -12.10 -0.33
CA GLN A 136 -1.15 -10.91 -1.19
C GLN A 136 0.28 -10.67 -1.68
N PRO A 137 1.34 -10.65 -0.83
CA PRO A 137 2.68 -10.32 -1.30
C PRO A 137 3.21 -11.31 -2.34
N LEU A 138 2.90 -12.59 -2.18
CA LEU A 138 3.32 -13.63 -3.13
C LEU A 138 2.51 -13.56 -4.43
N ALA A 139 1.21 -13.37 -4.34
CA ALA A 139 0.34 -13.25 -5.51
C ALA A 139 0.72 -12.03 -6.38
N GLU A 140 0.97 -10.88 -5.75
CA GLU A 140 1.40 -9.65 -6.43
C GLU A 140 2.74 -9.82 -7.11
N ALA A 141 3.70 -10.45 -6.44
CA ALA A 141 5.03 -10.63 -7.00
C ALA A 141 5.02 -11.58 -8.22
N ILE A 142 4.21 -12.66 -8.17
CA ILE A 142 3.97 -13.53 -9.32
C ILE A 142 3.38 -12.76 -10.50
N VAL A 143 2.33 -11.95 -10.26
CA VAL A 143 1.67 -11.18 -11.33
C VAL A 143 2.63 -10.11 -11.89
N GLN A 144 3.40 -9.46 -11.02
CA GLN A 144 4.43 -8.49 -11.41
C GLN A 144 5.45 -9.12 -12.36
N ASP A 145 5.95 -10.31 -12.05
CA ASP A 145 6.89 -11.04 -12.89
C ASP A 145 6.29 -11.45 -14.24
N GLN A 146 5.02 -11.91 -14.24
CA GLN A 146 4.30 -12.27 -15.47
C GLN A 146 4.12 -11.05 -16.39
N VAL A 147 3.73 -9.89 -15.83
CA VAL A 147 3.59 -8.64 -16.59
C VAL A 147 4.97 -8.17 -17.08
N ALA A 148 6.00 -8.25 -16.24
CA ALA A 148 7.36 -7.86 -16.62
C ALA A 148 7.93 -8.75 -17.73
N TRP A 149 7.59 -10.04 -17.73
CA TRP A 149 7.92 -10.98 -18.80
C TRP A 149 7.20 -10.61 -20.11
N ALA A 150 5.88 -10.34 -20.04
CA ALA A 150 5.11 -9.93 -21.22
C ALA A 150 5.68 -8.65 -21.86
N LEU A 151 6.03 -7.65 -21.05
CA LEU A 151 6.67 -6.42 -21.52
C LEU A 151 8.02 -6.67 -22.20
N ARG A 152 8.84 -7.58 -21.66
CA ARG A 152 10.12 -7.97 -22.30
C ARG A 152 9.91 -8.56 -23.68
N GLN A 153 8.89 -9.40 -23.86
CA GLN A 153 8.58 -10.02 -25.14
C GLN A 153 8.11 -8.99 -26.18
N GLU A 154 7.44 -7.93 -25.74
CA GLU A 154 7.01 -6.81 -26.59
C GLU A 154 8.13 -5.77 -26.84
N GLY A 155 9.36 -6.04 -26.39
CA GLY A 155 10.52 -5.17 -26.63
C GLY A 155 10.64 -3.97 -25.68
N PHE A 156 9.83 -3.91 -24.62
CA PHE A 156 9.91 -2.88 -23.58
C PHE A 156 11.07 -3.15 -22.62
N THR A 157 12.30 -2.99 -23.13
CA THR A 157 13.53 -3.15 -22.37
C THR A 157 14.43 -1.93 -22.50
N LEU A 158 14.97 -1.48 -21.37
CA LEU A 158 15.95 -0.39 -21.29
C LEU A 158 17.17 -0.90 -20.51
N LEU A 159 18.37 -0.81 -21.11
CA LEU A 159 19.62 -1.30 -20.51
C LEU A 159 19.58 -2.78 -20.05
N GLY A 160 18.77 -3.61 -20.71
CA GLY A 160 18.62 -5.03 -20.38
C GLY A 160 17.63 -5.33 -19.25
N GLN A 161 16.94 -4.32 -18.69
CA GLN A 161 15.85 -4.49 -17.74
C GLN A 161 14.50 -4.11 -18.35
N THR A 162 13.40 -4.68 -17.86
CA THR A 162 12.04 -4.29 -18.29
C THR A 162 11.79 -2.81 -17.97
N TRP A 163 11.28 -2.05 -18.93
CA TRP A 163 10.92 -0.64 -18.73
C TRP A 163 9.59 -0.29 -19.37
N PRO A 164 8.61 0.26 -18.62
CA PRO A 164 8.70 0.71 -17.22
C PRO A 164 8.76 -0.46 -16.21
N PRO A 165 9.33 -0.24 -15.01
CA PRO A 165 9.34 -1.26 -13.97
C PRO A 165 7.89 -1.55 -13.54
N VAL A 166 7.54 -2.83 -13.46
CA VAL A 166 6.25 -3.27 -12.92
C VAL A 166 6.43 -3.38 -11.41
N MET A 167 5.61 -2.66 -10.66
CA MET A 167 5.53 -2.81 -9.20
C MET A 167 4.07 -2.77 -8.76
N MET A 168 3.63 -3.79 -8.04
CA MET A 168 2.31 -3.83 -7.40
C MET A 168 2.43 -3.58 -5.89
N HIS A 169 1.35 -3.10 -5.27
CA HIS A 169 1.26 -2.82 -3.84
C HIS A 169 -0.20 -2.82 -3.37
#